data_AF-A0AAV9TSA5-F1
#
_entry.id   AF-A0AAV9TSA5-F1
#
_cell.length_a   1.000
_cell.length_b   1.000
_cell.length_c   1.000
_cell.angle_alpha   90.00
_cell.angle_beta   90.00
_cell.angle_gamma   90.00
#
_symmetry.space_group_name_H-M   'P 1'
#
loop_
_entity.id
_entity.type
_entity.pdbx_description
1 polymer ?
#
loop_
_entity_poly.entity_id
_entity_poly.type
_entity_poly.pdbx_seq_one_letter_code
_entity_poly.pdbx_strand_id
1 'polypeptide(L)'
;MALNLRLRVVIPIVALVALAAVLVRFHESIANTDSLFSLPYHAKTADGEHPSSSSSSSSSPDSPIKADPNPKPKPNPKPLSEQTPVYKPAPKYTPPPVIDPFPLLANTDSPPPPIPAHNVPRPDLHKTYGLDRPPPLFIGFSRQWPILLQCVVSYITAGWPASGIYVLENTGVQFANARGNLTLQNPFYLNHTTLRRLGVNVLQAPALLSFSQMQNTFLHEAHANGWPYYFYSHQDVLVFSFEDGPDDRHRPGDRAWEYYDDADRDEGARPAAAGQPGYRTIYENCLRDLNTTLARGERWGFRWYQYDHLTLVNRDAMDAIGGWDSLIPYYATDCDMNARLTMDGWSMKHRRAGLINDVSTHLEDLAVLYRVPGTEPRFVDPNPPAPDKRSDNEGRDEVKRPTNATATPAGADYFRAVVDVGFDMTNYKYRDSDHNRNSWQKSQHGGAGEPYYYDPEGFAEAFEVLVGAGRKIFELKWGRGGCDIAEGYGLKIEDQWRVMPAKKKDG
;
A
#
# COMPACT_ATOMS: atom_id res chain seq x y z
N MET A 1 -42.85 31.60 -46.51
CA MET A 1 -41.98 32.01 -45.38
C MET A 1 -40.54 32.10 -45.87
N ALA A 2 -40.14 33.28 -46.34
CA ALA A 2 -38.81 33.50 -46.91
C ALA A 2 -37.83 33.85 -45.79
N LEU A 3 -37.17 32.83 -45.22
CA LEU A 3 -36.01 33.07 -44.36
C LEU A 3 -34.91 33.72 -45.21
N ASN A 4 -34.49 34.89 -44.76
CA ASN A 4 -33.57 35.83 -45.42
C ASN A 4 -32.37 35.12 -46.07
N LEU A 5 -32.26 35.17 -47.40
CA LEU A 5 -31.23 34.47 -48.19
C LEU A 5 -29.81 34.82 -47.71
N ARG A 6 -29.62 36.02 -47.13
CA ARG A 6 -28.36 36.47 -46.53
C ARG A 6 -27.98 35.72 -45.25
N LEU A 7 -28.96 35.33 -44.42
CA LEU A 7 -28.68 34.54 -43.21
C LEU A 7 -28.19 33.13 -43.54
N ARG A 8 -28.66 32.54 -44.65
CA ARG A 8 -28.21 31.21 -45.10
C ARG A 8 -26.74 31.16 -45.54
N VAL A 9 -26.15 32.29 -45.91
CA VAL A 9 -24.74 32.38 -46.31
C VAL A 9 -23.86 32.87 -45.16
N VAL A 10 -24.35 33.82 -44.35
CA VAL A 10 -23.58 34.40 -43.25
C VAL A 10 -23.38 33.41 -42.10
N ILE A 11 -24.40 32.62 -41.74
CA ILE A 11 -24.30 31.68 -40.61
C ILE A 11 -23.23 30.60 -40.85
N PRO A 12 -23.16 29.92 -42.02
CA PRO A 12 -22.09 28.96 -42.30
C PRO A 12 -20.69 29.58 -42.29
N ILE A 13 -20.55 30.81 -42.79
CA ILE A 13 -19.25 31.50 -42.82
C ILE A 13 -18.79 31.85 -41.40
N VAL A 14 -19.69 32.38 -40.56
CA VAL A 14 -19.38 32.68 -39.15
C VAL A 14 -19.06 31.39 -38.39
N ALA A 15 -19.79 30.30 -38.65
CA ALA A 15 -19.51 29.00 -38.05
C ALA A 15 -18.15 28.43 -38.49
N LEU A 16 -17.77 28.58 -39.76
CA LEU A 16 -16.45 28.20 -40.27
C LEU A 16 -15.32 29.02 -39.66
N VAL A 17 -15.50 30.33 -39.51
CA VAL A 17 -14.52 31.21 -38.85
C VAL A 17 -14.38 30.86 -37.37
N ALA A 18 -15.49 30.59 -36.67
CA ALA A 18 -15.47 30.15 -35.27
C ALA A 18 -14.78 28.78 -35.12
N LEU A 19 -15.06 27.83 -36.01
CA LEU A 19 -14.41 26.52 -36.03
C LEU A 19 -12.90 26.65 -36.30
N ALA A 20 -12.51 27.50 -37.26
CA ALA A 20 -11.11 27.79 -37.54
C ALA A 20 -10.41 28.41 -36.32
N ALA A 21 -11.05 29.35 -35.62
CA ALA A 21 -10.50 29.96 -34.40
C ALA A 21 -10.35 28.94 -33.26
N VAL A 22 -11.30 28.02 -33.09
CA VAL A 22 -11.21 26.92 -32.11
C VAL A 22 -10.08 25.97 -32.47
N LEU A 23 -9.94 25.59 -33.75
CA LEU A 23 -8.86 24.72 -34.21
C LEU A 23 -7.48 25.36 -34.07
N VAL A 24 -7.35 26.67 -34.34
CA VAL A 24 -6.11 27.42 -34.12
C VAL A 24 -5.75 27.45 -32.63
N ARG A 25 -6.70 27.77 -31.74
CA ARG A 25 -6.45 27.74 -30.28
C ARG A 25 -6.14 26.34 -29.76
N PHE A 26 -6.78 25.32 -30.32
CA PHE A 26 -6.49 23.93 -29.97
C PHE A 26 -5.09 23.52 -30.44
N HIS A 27 -4.68 23.95 -31.63
CA HIS A 27 -3.34 23.71 -32.15
C HIS A 27 -2.27 24.46 -31.35
N GLU A 28 -2.50 25.73 -31.00
CA GLU A 28 -1.61 26.51 -30.12
C GLU A 28 -1.50 25.87 -28.73
N SER A 29 -2.61 25.35 -28.20
CA SER A 29 -2.61 24.61 -26.93
C SER A 29 -1.76 23.33 -27.03
N ILE A 30 -1.89 22.55 -28.11
CA ILE A 30 -1.09 21.34 -28.35
C ILE A 30 0.39 21.70 -28.51
N ALA A 31 0.71 22.72 -29.32
CA ALA A 31 2.08 23.14 -29.55
C ALA A 31 2.77 23.66 -28.27
N ASN A 32 2.02 24.34 -27.40
CA ASN A 32 2.52 24.74 -26.08
C ASN A 32 2.77 23.53 -25.18
N THR A 33 1.93 22.50 -25.19
CA THR A 33 2.22 21.23 -24.48
C THR A 33 3.42 20.49 -25.05
N ASP A 34 3.57 20.41 -26.37
CA ASP A 34 4.74 19.78 -27.00
C ASP A 34 6.04 20.51 -26.63
N SER A 35 5.97 21.84 -26.48
CA SER A 35 7.12 22.63 -26.02
C SER A 35 7.62 22.20 -24.63
N LEU A 36 6.73 21.76 -23.74
CA LEU A 36 7.07 21.24 -22.40
C LEU A 36 7.86 19.93 -22.47
N PHE A 37 7.57 19.08 -23.46
CA PHE A 37 8.30 17.82 -23.69
C PHE A 37 9.58 18.01 -24.50
N SER A 38 9.77 19.18 -25.13
CA SER A 38 10.96 19.52 -25.92
C SER A 38 12.05 20.28 -25.15
N LEU A 39 11.84 20.54 -23.85
CA LEU A 39 12.87 21.11 -22.99
C LEU A 39 14.11 20.19 -22.99
N PRO A 40 15.33 20.72 -23.17
CA PRO A 40 16.54 19.91 -23.22
C PRO A 40 16.91 19.43 -21.81
N TYR A 41 16.22 18.43 -21.30
CA TYR A 41 16.55 17.79 -20.01
C TYR A 41 16.83 16.28 -20.11
N HIS A 42 16.83 15.72 -21.32
CA HIS A 42 17.25 14.34 -21.57
C HIS A 42 18.48 14.29 -22.49
N ALA A 43 19.61 14.78 -21.96
CA ALA A 43 20.92 14.51 -22.52
C ALA A 43 21.93 14.30 -21.39
N LYS A 44 21.68 13.27 -20.56
CA LYS A 44 22.66 12.47 -19.78
C LYS A 44 21.90 11.67 -18.74
N THR A 45 21.68 10.38 -19.02
CA THR A 45 21.64 9.25 -18.06
C THR A 45 21.18 8.01 -18.83
N ALA A 46 22.05 7.56 -19.73
CA ALA A 46 22.11 6.17 -20.16
C ALA A 46 23.60 5.90 -20.28
N ASP A 47 24.19 5.54 -19.15
CA ASP A 47 25.39 4.73 -18.99
C ASP A 47 25.77 4.83 -17.51
N GLY A 48 25.74 3.68 -16.83
CA GLY A 48 26.15 3.57 -15.45
C GLY A 48 27.64 3.83 -15.34
N GLU A 49 28.00 4.87 -14.60
CA GLU A 49 29.18 4.94 -13.74
C GLU A 49 29.08 6.24 -12.94
N HIS A 50 29.12 6.14 -11.61
CA HIS A 50 29.46 7.28 -10.77
C HIS A 50 30.83 7.81 -11.23
N PRO A 51 31.00 9.13 -11.35
CA PRO A 51 31.80 9.77 -10.32
C PRO A 51 31.31 11.15 -9.86
N SER A 52 31.87 11.49 -8.71
CA SER A 52 31.91 12.75 -7.99
C SER A 52 31.98 14.05 -8.81
N SER A 53 31.30 15.06 -8.24
CA SER A 53 31.70 16.47 -8.09
C SER A 53 31.92 17.38 -9.31
N SER A 54 31.38 18.59 -9.12
CA SER A 54 31.73 19.88 -9.73
C SER A 54 31.07 20.23 -11.08
N SER A 55 30.16 21.19 -11.03
CA SER A 55 30.37 22.48 -11.69
C SER A 55 29.25 23.44 -11.29
N SER A 56 29.67 24.51 -10.62
CA SER A 56 28.91 25.72 -10.40
C SER A 56 28.66 26.42 -11.74
N SER A 57 27.43 26.85 -11.98
CA SER A 57 27.21 28.06 -12.77
C SER A 57 25.98 28.79 -12.26
N SER A 58 26.26 29.90 -11.59
CA SER A 58 25.30 30.96 -11.30
C SER A 58 24.88 31.63 -12.60
N SER A 59 23.58 31.72 -12.86
CA SER A 59 23.03 32.61 -13.87
C SER A 59 22.07 33.60 -13.22
N SER A 60 22.53 34.85 -13.14
CA SER A 60 21.67 36.01 -12.91
C SER A 60 20.76 36.22 -14.14
N PRO A 61 19.51 36.64 -13.96
CA PRO A 61 18.61 36.97 -15.06
C PRO A 61 18.82 38.45 -15.41
N ASP A 62 19.51 38.74 -16.51
CA ASP A 62 19.31 39.95 -17.32
C ASP A 62 20.36 40.02 -18.43
N SER A 63 20.04 39.44 -19.58
CA SER A 63 20.65 39.79 -20.86
C SER A 63 19.71 39.38 -22.00
N PRO A 64 19.34 40.30 -22.91
CA PRO A 64 18.49 39.96 -24.04
C PRO A 64 19.25 39.05 -25.02
N ILE A 65 18.61 37.94 -25.41
CA ILE A 65 19.12 36.94 -26.34
C ILE A 65 19.41 37.62 -27.68
N LYS A 66 20.69 37.77 -28.04
CA LYS A 66 21.09 38.13 -29.41
C LYS A 66 20.82 36.92 -30.31
N ALA A 67 19.99 37.11 -31.33
CA ALA A 67 19.77 36.11 -32.36
C ALA A 67 21.07 35.83 -33.14
N ASP A 68 21.41 34.55 -33.29
CA ASP A 68 22.54 34.09 -34.09
C ASP A 68 22.29 34.42 -35.58
N PRO A 69 23.16 35.21 -36.24
CA PRO A 69 22.99 35.60 -37.64
C PRO A 69 23.21 34.46 -38.65
N ASN A 70 23.50 33.24 -38.20
CA ASN A 70 23.71 32.10 -39.09
C ASN A 70 23.02 30.82 -38.56
N PRO A 71 21.71 30.62 -38.81
CA PRO A 71 21.02 29.42 -38.35
C PRO A 71 21.62 28.19 -39.02
N LYS A 72 22.34 27.38 -38.25
CA LYS A 72 22.79 26.05 -38.70
C LYS A 72 21.56 25.29 -39.22
N PRO A 73 21.65 24.59 -40.37
CA PRO A 73 20.54 23.78 -40.86
C PRO A 73 20.09 22.84 -39.75
N LYS A 74 18.80 22.88 -39.40
CA LYS A 74 18.25 21.89 -38.46
C LYS A 74 18.60 20.50 -39.02
N PRO A 75 19.22 19.61 -38.24
CA PRO A 75 19.54 18.27 -38.71
C PRO A 75 18.25 17.64 -39.26
N ASN A 76 18.35 17.01 -40.44
CA ASN A 76 17.20 16.34 -41.05
C ASN A 76 16.58 15.40 -39.99
N PRO A 77 15.25 15.44 -39.80
CA PRO A 77 14.60 14.54 -38.85
C PRO A 77 14.96 13.10 -39.20
N LYS A 78 15.34 12.32 -38.18
CA LYS A 78 15.66 10.90 -38.34
C LYS A 78 14.53 10.19 -39.11
N PRO A 79 14.80 9.14 -39.89
CA PRO A 79 13.75 8.35 -40.54
C PRO A 79 12.61 8.00 -39.57
N LEU A 80 11.35 8.08 -40.00
CA LEU A 80 10.20 7.81 -39.14
C LEU A 80 10.29 6.42 -38.47
N SER A 81 10.89 5.45 -39.15
CA SER A 81 11.18 4.11 -38.61
C SER A 81 12.10 4.13 -37.39
N GLU A 82 13.04 5.08 -37.30
CA GLU A 82 13.92 5.26 -36.14
C GLU A 82 13.27 6.07 -35.01
N GLN A 83 12.16 6.75 -35.30
CA GLN A 83 11.37 7.51 -34.32
C GLN A 83 10.15 6.72 -33.81
N THR A 84 9.81 5.62 -34.48
CA THR A 84 8.64 4.81 -34.14
C THR A 84 8.94 3.97 -32.89
N PRO A 85 8.13 4.06 -31.82
CA PRO A 85 8.29 3.21 -30.65
C PRO A 85 8.25 1.73 -31.03
N VAL A 86 9.12 0.94 -30.42
CA VAL A 86 9.16 -0.52 -30.57
C VAL A 86 8.45 -1.15 -29.37
N TYR A 87 7.62 -2.16 -29.63
CA TYR A 87 7.00 -2.94 -28.55
C TYR A 87 8.06 -3.59 -27.66
N LYS A 88 7.81 -3.62 -26.35
CA LYS A 88 8.63 -4.38 -25.41
C LYS A 88 8.66 -5.86 -25.83
N PRO A 89 9.78 -6.57 -25.60
CA PRO A 89 9.84 -8.00 -25.86
C PRO A 89 8.83 -8.74 -24.97
N ALA A 90 8.31 -9.87 -25.45
CA ALA A 90 7.47 -10.74 -24.63
C ALA A 90 8.22 -11.20 -23.37
N PRO A 91 7.54 -11.34 -22.22
CA PRO A 91 8.17 -11.78 -20.98
C PRO A 91 8.73 -13.19 -21.15
N LYS A 92 9.92 -13.44 -20.56
CA LYS A 92 10.60 -14.75 -20.62
C LYS A 92 9.95 -15.79 -19.71
N TYR A 93 9.17 -15.33 -18.73
CA TYR A 93 8.50 -16.16 -17.74
C TYR A 93 7.19 -15.47 -17.35
N THR A 94 6.14 -16.27 -17.17
CA THR A 94 4.85 -15.82 -16.65
C THR A 94 4.53 -16.66 -15.42
N PRO A 95 4.26 -16.03 -14.26
CA PRO A 95 3.81 -16.73 -13.07
C PRO A 95 2.58 -17.62 -13.34
N PRO A 96 2.35 -18.67 -12.53
CA PRO A 96 1.14 -19.46 -12.62
C PRO A 96 -0.13 -18.60 -12.47
N PRO A 97 -1.25 -18.98 -13.10
CA PRO A 97 -2.52 -18.29 -12.90
C PRO A 97 -2.93 -18.25 -11.43
N VAL A 98 -3.53 -17.15 -11.01
CA VAL A 98 -4.02 -16.99 -9.63
C VAL A 98 -5.22 -17.90 -9.40
N ILE A 99 -5.23 -18.56 -8.24
CA ILE A 99 -6.32 -19.38 -7.75
C ILE A 99 -6.95 -18.65 -6.55
N ASP A 100 -8.28 -18.70 -6.43
CA ASP A 100 -8.96 -18.09 -5.28
C ASP A 100 -8.63 -18.92 -4.03
N PRO A 101 -8.03 -18.33 -2.98
CA PRO A 101 -7.57 -19.06 -1.82
C PRO A 101 -8.71 -19.43 -0.87
N PHE A 102 -9.97 -19.11 -1.19
CA PHE A 102 -11.12 -19.51 -0.38
C PHE A 102 -12.23 -20.16 -1.20
N PRO A 103 -12.01 -21.38 -1.73
CA PRO A 103 -12.97 -22.07 -2.59
C PRO A 103 -14.36 -22.23 -1.98
N LEU A 104 -14.46 -22.39 -0.66
CA LEU A 104 -15.74 -22.49 0.05
C LEU A 104 -16.60 -21.24 -0.13
N LEU A 105 -16.00 -20.04 -0.13
CA LEU A 105 -16.72 -18.80 -0.41
C LEU A 105 -16.84 -18.52 -1.90
N ALA A 106 -15.79 -18.78 -2.69
CA ALA A 106 -15.80 -18.46 -4.11
C ALA A 106 -16.81 -19.31 -4.91
N ASN A 107 -16.99 -20.58 -4.54
CA ASN A 107 -17.71 -21.57 -5.37
C ASN A 107 -19.05 -22.02 -4.79
N THR A 108 -19.46 -21.52 -3.64
CA THR A 108 -20.73 -21.91 -2.98
C THR A 108 -21.45 -20.71 -2.40
N ASP A 109 -22.76 -20.82 -2.19
CA ASP A 109 -23.58 -19.83 -1.48
C ASP A 109 -23.57 -20.03 0.05
N SER A 110 -22.79 -20.99 0.57
CA SER A 110 -22.74 -21.30 2.00
C SER A 110 -22.25 -20.10 2.82
N PRO A 111 -22.72 -19.90 4.06
CA PRO A 111 -22.11 -18.90 4.93
C PRO A 111 -20.61 -19.21 5.16
N PRO A 112 -19.79 -18.20 5.51
CA PRO A 112 -18.42 -18.47 5.93
C PRO A 112 -18.42 -19.48 7.09
N PRO A 113 -17.39 -20.34 7.19
CA PRO A 113 -17.24 -21.23 8.34
C PRO A 113 -17.25 -20.45 9.66
N PRO A 114 -17.61 -21.09 10.78
CA PRO A 114 -17.64 -20.41 12.07
C PRO A 114 -16.22 -20.01 12.52
N ILE A 115 -16.09 -18.80 13.06
CA ILE A 115 -14.87 -18.32 13.73
C ILE A 115 -14.56 -19.24 14.93
N PRO A 116 -13.29 -19.49 15.29
CA PRO A 116 -12.94 -20.18 16.52
C PRO A 116 -13.69 -19.60 17.72
N ALA A 117 -14.32 -20.45 18.54
CA ALA A 117 -15.30 -20.00 19.54
C ALA A 117 -14.73 -18.96 20.54
N HIS A 118 -13.46 -19.10 20.92
CA HIS A 118 -12.75 -18.16 21.79
C HIS A 118 -12.43 -16.81 21.14
N ASN A 119 -12.48 -16.72 19.81
CA ASN A 119 -12.26 -15.49 19.05
C ASN A 119 -13.55 -14.81 18.59
N VAL A 120 -14.73 -15.39 18.86
CA VAL A 120 -16.00 -14.77 18.47
C VAL A 120 -16.11 -13.38 19.13
N PRO A 121 -16.22 -12.29 18.34
CA PRO A 121 -16.23 -10.94 18.89
C PRO A 121 -17.41 -10.72 19.83
N ARG A 122 -17.14 -10.25 21.05
CA ARG A 122 -18.20 -9.92 22.01
C ARG A 122 -18.97 -8.67 21.53
N PRO A 123 -20.32 -8.69 21.53
CA PRO A 123 -21.10 -7.51 21.19
C PRO A 123 -20.72 -6.33 22.08
N ASP A 124 -20.62 -5.14 21.48
CA ASP A 124 -20.37 -3.88 22.18
C ASP A 124 -19.12 -3.85 23.07
N LEU A 125 -18.11 -4.67 22.78
CA LEU A 125 -16.89 -4.75 23.59
C LEU A 125 -16.20 -3.38 23.81
N HIS A 126 -16.26 -2.48 22.83
CA HIS A 126 -15.73 -1.12 22.95
C HIS A 126 -16.31 -0.34 24.15
N LYS A 127 -17.57 -0.61 24.54
CA LYS A 127 -18.21 0.04 25.70
C LYS A 127 -17.59 -0.37 27.03
N THR A 128 -17.06 -1.60 27.16
CA THR A 128 -16.35 -2.03 28.37
C THR A 128 -15.02 -1.30 28.54
N TYR A 129 -14.52 -0.69 27.47
CA TYR A 129 -13.33 0.15 27.43
C TYR A 129 -13.66 1.65 27.43
N GLY A 130 -14.91 2.03 27.75
CA GLY A 130 -15.33 3.42 27.87
C GLY A 130 -15.41 4.18 26.55
N LEU A 131 -15.47 3.48 25.42
CA LEU A 131 -15.62 4.10 24.11
C LEU A 131 -17.10 4.14 23.72
N ASP A 132 -17.57 5.29 23.24
CA ASP A 132 -18.96 5.46 22.78
C ASP A 132 -19.25 4.73 21.47
N ARG A 133 -18.22 4.50 20.67
CA ARG A 133 -18.30 3.81 19.37
C ARG A 133 -17.03 2.99 19.12
N PRO A 134 -17.11 1.87 18.38
CA PRO A 134 -15.93 1.09 18.03
C PRO A 134 -15.09 1.84 16.98
N PRO A 135 -13.76 1.95 17.16
CA PRO A 135 -12.87 2.45 16.11
C PRO A 135 -12.88 1.51 14.90
N PRO A 136 -12.98 2.00 13.65
CA PRO A 136 -12.92 1.16 12.46
C PRO A 136 -11.50 0.68 12.19
N LEU A 137 -11.37 -0.40 11.42
CA LEU A 137 -10.13 -0.84 10.77
C LEU A 137 -10.22 -0.59 9.28
N PHE A 138 -9.37 0.30 8.77
CA PHE A 138 -9.22 0.52 7.34
C PHE A 138 -8.13 -0.38 6.76
N ILE A 139 -8.42 -1.00 5.60
CA ILE A 139 -7.44 -1.77 4.82
C ILE A 139 -7.45 -1.23 3.40
N GLY A 140 -6.35 -0.61 2.99
CA GLY A 140 -6.18 -0.11 1.64
C GLY A 140 -5.89 -1.26 0.68
N PHE A 141 -6.64 -1.35 -0.42
CA PHE A 141 -6.43 -2.37 -1.44
C PHE A 141 -6.14 -1.77 -2.80
N SER A 142 -5.05 -2.20 -3.45
CA SER A 142 -4.80 -1.82 -4.84
C SER A 142 -4.71 -3.01 -5.80
N ARG A 143 -4.12 -4.13 -5.39
CA ARG A 143 -3.93 -5.31 -6.23
C ARG A 143 -3.70 -6.56 -5.38
N GLN A 144 -3.81 -7.76 -5.98
CA GLN A 144 -3.54 -9.05 -5.31
C GLN A 144 -4.66 -9.50 -4.39
N TRP A 145 -5.78 -9.86 -5.02
CA TRP A 145 -6.97 -10.36 -4.33
C TRP A 145 -6.71 -11.45 -3.29
N PRO A 146 -5.90 -12.51 -3.55
CA PRO A 146 -5.66 -13.55 -2.55
C PRO A 146 -5.05 -13.02 -1.25
N ILE A 147 -4.14 -12.05 -1.35
CA ILE A 147 -3.45 -11.45 -0.20
C ILE A 147 -4.42 -10.56 0.59
N LEU A 148 -5.24 -9.74 -0.08
CA LEU A 148 -6.29 -8.99 0.59
C LEU A 148 -7.26 -9.92 1.34
N LEU A 149 -7.75 -10.95 0.65
CA LEU A 149 -8.73 -11.87 1.22
C LEU A 149 -8.15 -12.58 2.43
N GLN A 150 -6.88 -13.00 2.38
CA GLN A 150 -6.16 -13.54 3.54
C GLN A 150 -6.12 -12.54 4.70
N CYS A 151 -5.71 -11.29 4.46
CA CYS A 151 -5.64 -10.27 5.50
C CYS A 151 -7.00 -10.10 6.19
N VAL A 152 -8.07 -9.90 5.42
CA VAL A 152 -9.44 -9.75 5.93
C VAL A 152 -9.87 -10.98 6.74
N VAL A 153 -9.69 -12.19 6.20
CA VAL A 153 -10.08 -13.43 6.90
C VAL A 153 -9.26 -13.62 8.18
N SER A 154 -7.97 -13.27 8.17
CA SER A 154 -7.11 -13.39 9.36
C SER A 154 -7.56 -12.47 10.49
N TYR A 155 -7.93 -11.22 10.20
CA TYR A 155 -8.51 -10.32 11.21
C TYR A 155 -9.83 -10.86 11.79
N ILE A 156 -10.74 -11.33 10.92
CA ILE A 156 -12.03 -11.88 11.35
C ILE A 156 -11.81 -13.10 12.26
N THR A 157 -10.96 -14.04 11.82
CA THR A 157 -10.70 -15.28 12.57
C THR A 157 -9.87 -15.05 13.83
N ALA A 158 -9.08 -13.98 13.90
CA ALA A 158 -8.40 -13.53 15.11
C ALA A 158 -9.32 -12.76 16.08
N GLY A 159 -10.57 -12.49 15.71
CA GLY A 159 -11.59 -11.91 16.58
C GLY A 159 -11.79 -10.40 16.44
N TRP A 160 -11.42 -9.83 15.28
CA TRP A 160 -11.88 -8.50 14.89
C TRP A 160 -13.34 -8.56 14.41
N PRO A 161 -14.23 -7.67 14.86
CA PRO A 161 -15.60 -7.59 14.34
C PRO A 161 -15.60 -7.28 12.84
N ALA A 162 -16.14 -8.18 12.01
CA ALA A 162 -16.16 -7.99 10.56
C ALA A 162 -16.84 -6.67 10.14
N SER A 163 -17.93 -6.29 10.83
CA SER A 163 -18.64 -5.02 10.60
C SER A 163 -17.82 -3.77 10.90
N GLY A 164 -16.71 -3.90 11.64
CA GLY A 164 -15.75 -2.83 11.90
C GLY A 164 -14.60 -2.77 10.90
N ILE A 165 -14.54 -3.66 9.91
CA ILE A 165 -13.51 -3.68 8.86
C ILE A 165 -14.04 -2.95 7.62
N TYR A 166 -13.24 -2.03 7.11
CA TYR A 166 -13.51 -1.23 5.92
C TYR A 166 -12.37 -1.42 4.91
N VAL A 167 -12.65 -2.16 3.85
CA VAL A 167 -11.71 -2.31 2.73
C VAL A 167 -11.91 -1.12 1.79
N LEU A 168 -10.88 -0.29 1.62
CA LEU A 168 -10.87 0.76 0.61
C LEU A 168 -10.36 0.18 -0.71
N GLU A 169 -11.26 -0.01 -1.65
CA GLU A 169 -10.95 -0.36 -3.03
C GLU A 169 -10.27 0.83 -3.72
N ASN A 170 -8.94 0.81 -3.73
CA ASN A 170 -8.04 1.76 -4.38
C ASN A 170 -7.42 1.14 -5.65
N THR A 171 -8.27 0.57 -6.51
CA THR A 171 -7.90 -0.15 -7.74
C THR A 171 -7.86 0.74 -8.97
N GLY A 172 -8.56 1.88 -8.94
CA GLY A 172 -8.70 2.79 -10.08
C GLY A 172 -9.61 2.29 -11.21
N VAL A 173 -10.20 1.09 -11.09
CA VAL A 173 -11.05 0.47 -12.14
C VAL A 173 -12.51 0.92 -12.08
N GLN A 174 -12.78 2.04 -11.41
CA GLN A 174 -14.10 2.63 -11.27
C GLN A 174 -15.10 1.58 -10.75
N PHE A 175 -16.23 1.39 -11.43
CA PHE A 175 -17.27 0.43 -11.03
C PHE A 175 -17.07 -0.98 -11.61
N ALA A 176 -15.93 -1.29 -12.25
CA ALA A 176 -15.76 -2.56 -12.95
C ALA A 176 -15.84 -3.76 -12.00
N ASN A 177 -15.22 -3.70 -10.82
CA ASN A 177 -15.32 -4.75 -9.80
C ASN A 177 -16.75 -4.91 -9.26
N ALA A 178 -17.40 -3.80 -8.89
CA ALA A 178 -18.78 -3.82 -8.40
C ALA A 178 -19.78 -4.41 -9.40
N ARG A 179 -19.49 -4.32 -10.71
CA ARG A 179 -20.29 -4.88 -11.80
C ARG A 179 -19.87 -6.31 -12.19
N GLY A 180 -18.80 -6.85 -11.63
CA GLY A 180 -18.28 -8.18 -11.97
C GLY A 180 -17.63 -8.25 -13.36
N ASN A 181 -17.06 -7.13 -13.85
CA ASN A 181 -16.50 -7.06 -15.20
C ASN A 181 -15.05 -7.54 -15.29
N LEU A 182 -14.36 -7.76 -14.16
CA LEU A 182 -12.96 -8.19 -14.11
C LEU A 182 -12.89 -9.66 -13.69
N THR A 183 -11.96 -10.40 -14.28
CA THR A 183 -11.68 -11.78 -13.85
C THR A 183 -10.64 -11.81 -12.74
N LEU A 184 -10.55 -12.94 -12.02
CA LEU A 184 -9.54 -13.18 -10.99
C LEU A 184 -8.09 -12.96 -11.46
N GLN A 185 -7.83 -13.07 -12.76
CA GLN A 185 -6.47 -12.89 -13.28
C GLN A 185 -6.08 -11.42 -13.44
N ASN A 186 -7.04 -10.49 -13.40
CA ASN A 186 -6.78 -9.07 -13.47
C ASN A 186 -6.10 -8.58 -12.17
N PRO A 187 -4.99 -7.82 -12.25
CA PRO A 187 -4.30 -7.30 -11.06
C PRO A 187 -5.20 -6.51 -10.12
N PHE A 188 -6.22 -5.84 -10.67
CA PHE A 188 -7.11 -4.95 -9.95
C PHE A 188 -8.43 -5.62 -9.52
N TYR A 189 -8.55 -6.94 -9.69
CA TYR A 189 -9.74 -7.69 -9.31
C TYR A 189 -10.03 -7.60 -7.81
N LEU A 190 -11.28 -7.33 -7.47
CA LEU A 190 -11.83 -7.41 -6.12
C LEU A 190 -13.27 -7.92 -6.16
N ASN A 191 -13.61 -8.88 -5.31
CA ASN A 191 -14.96 -9.43 -5.24
C ASN A 191 -15.78 -8.81 -4.10
N HIS A 192 -16.63 -7.85 -4.46
CA HIS A 192 -17.57 -7.19 -3.54
C HIS A 192 -18.53 -8.17 -2.86
N THR A 193 -18.96 -9.21 -3.56
CA THR A 193 -19.89 -10.20 -3.02
C THR A 193 -19.23 -11.04 -1.93
N THR A 194 -18.00 -11.50 -2.14
CA THR A 194 -17.25 -12.25 -1.13
C THR A 194 -16.99 -11.41 0.12
N LEU A 195 -16.56 -10.15 -0.04
CA LEU A 195 -16.35 -9.24 1.09
C LEU A 195 -17.65 -8.98 1.88
N ARG A 196 -18.76 -8.73 1.20
CA ARG A 196 -20.07 -8.59 1.86
C ARG A 196 -20.50 -9.85 2.59
N ARG A 197 -20.24 -11.04 2.03
CA ARG A 197 -20.54 -12.32 2.70
C ARG A 197 -19.68 -12.57 3.94
N LEU A 198 -18.47 -12.01 3.99
CA LEU A 198 -17.65 -11.98 5.20
C LEU A 198 -18.14 -10.95 6.23
N GLY A 199 -19.08 -10.07 5.86
CA GLY A 199 -19.64 -9.04 6.73
C GLY A 199 -18.79 -7.77 6.83
N VAL A 200 -17.83 -7.57 5.92
CA VAL A 200 -16.99 -6.36 5.89
C VAL A 200 -17.59 -5.29 4.98
N ASN A 201 -17.19 -4.04 5.23
CA ASN A 201 -17.59 -2.89 4.42
C ASN A 201 -16.59 -2.67 3.29
N VAL A 202 -17.08 -2.20 2.14
CA VAL A 202 -16.23 -1.78 1.02
C VAL A 202 -16.47 -0.31 0.75
N LEU A 203 -15.39 0.47 0.81
CA LEU A 203 -15.35 1.87 0.38
C LEU A 203 -14.69 1.89 -1.00
N GLN A 204 -15.25 2.61 -1.96
CA GLN A 204 -14.69 2.68 -3.31
C GLN A 204 -13.98 4.02 -3.50
N ALA A 205 -12.69 3.98 -3.83
CA ALA A 205 -11.98 5.19 -4.23
C ALA A 205 -12.49 5.67 -5.62
N PRO A 206 -12.60 6.98 -5.85
CA PRO A 206 -13.06 7.52 -7.14
C PRO A 206 -12.00 7.37 -8.26
N ALA A 207 -10.74 7.15 -7.89
CA ALA A 207 -9.62 6.93 -8.79
C ALA A 207 -8.53 6.13 -8.06
N LEU A 208 -7.46 5.76 -8.76
CA LEU A 208 -6.27 5.22 -8.12
C LEU A 208 -5.53 6.35 -7.38
N LEU A 209 -5.55 6.29 -6.06
CA LEU A 209 -4.90 7.20 -5.14
C LEU A 209 -3.47 6.74 -4.83
N SER A 210 -2.57 7.69 -4.63
CA SER A 210 -1.27 7.43 -4.00
C SER A 210 -1.44 6.96 -2.55
N PHE A 211 -0.37 6.46 -1.92
CA PHE A 211 -0.43 6.07 -0.51
C PHE A 211 -0.83 7.24 0.39
N SER A 212 -0.23 8.41 0.23
CA SER A 212 -0.57 9.59 1.03
C SER A 212 -2.02 10.06 0.83
N GLN A 213 -2.53 10.02 -0.41
CA GLN A 213 -3.92 10.35 -0.71
C GLN A 213 -4.90 9.32 -0.12
N MET A 214 -4.54 8.04 -0.16
CA MET A 214 -5.30 6.95 0.45
C MET A 214 -5.37 7.11 1.97
N GLN A 215 -4.26 7.44 2.63
CA GLN A 215 -4.23 7.73 4.07
C GLN A 215 -5.10 8.94 4.44
N ASN A 216 -5.09 9.99 3.61
CA ASN A 216 -6.00 11.13 3.79
C ASN A 216 -7.47 10.75 3.55
N THR A 217 -7.76 9.71 2.77
CA THR A 217 -9.11 9.17 2.62
C THR A 217 -9.57 8.49 3.90
N PHE A 218 -8.71 7.73 4.60
CA PHE A 218 -9.04 7.20 5.93
C PHE A 218 -9.34 8.31 6.94
N LEU A 219 -8.52 9.37 6.93
CA LEU A 219 -8.77 10.56 7.75
C LEU A 219 -10.10 11.23 7.41
N HIS A 220 -10.43 11.36 6.12
CA HIS A 220 -11.70 11.90 5.67
C HIS A 220 -12.89 11.07 6.19
N GLU A 221 -12.82 9.75 6.05
CA GLU A 221 -13.86 8.84 6.55
C GLU A 221 -14.01 8.90 8.07
N ALA A 222 -12.90 9.05 8.80
CA ALA A 222 -12.91 9.29 10.23
C ALA A 222 -13.65 10.58 10.61
N HIS A 223 -13.45 11.66 9.86
CA HIS A 223 -14.23 12.90 10.03
C HIS A 223 -15.71 12.71 9.69
N ALA A 224 -16.00 12.13 8.52
CA ALA A 224 -17.37 11.96 8.01
C ALA A 224 -18.25 11.11 8.96
N ASN A 225 -17.66 10.13 9.62
CA ASN A 225 -18.36 9.23 10.55
C ASN A 225 -18.16 9.60 12.02
N GLY A 226 -17.44 10.69 12.32
CA GLY A 226 -17.16 11.14 13.69
C GLY A 226 -16.36 10.12 14.51
N TRP A 227 -15.44 9.39 13.88
CA TRP A 227 -14.50 8.49 14.56
C TRP A 227 -13.29 9.30 15.07
N PRO A 228 -13.12 9.49 16.39
CA PRO A 228 -11.97 10.22 16.92
C PRO A 228 -10.65 9.42 16.79
N TYR A 229 -10.78 8.10 16.73
CA TYR A 229 -9.68 7.16 16.59
C TYR A 229 -10.05 6.13 15.53
N TYR A 230 -9.06 5.67 14.78
CA TYR A 230 -9.22 4.60 13.81
C TYR A 230 -7.95 3.75 13.75
N PHE A 231 -8.09 2.54 13.23
CA PHE A 231 -6.97 1.70 12.87
C PHE A 231 -6.80 1.68 11.35
N TYR A 232 -5.57 1.56 10.87
CA TYR A 232 -5.32 1.09 9.51
C TYR A 232 -4.35 -0.08 9.53
N SER A 233 -4.45 -0.96 8.53
CA SER A 233 -3.52 -2.07 8.34
C SER A 233 -3.13 -2.21 6.87
N HIS A 234 -1.94 -2.75 6.65
CA HIS A 234 -1.51 -3.16 5.33
C HIS A 234 -2.36 -4.33 4.82
N GLN A 235 -2.52 -4.45 3.49
CA GLN A 235 -3.24 -5.59 2.91
C GLN A 235 -2.43 -6.89 2.95
N ASP A 236 -1.11 -6.82 3.11
CA ASP A 236 -0.17 -7.95 3.03
C ASP A 236 0.25 -8.48 4.41
N VAL A 237 -0.70 -8.56 5.33
CA VAL A 237 -0.50 -9.12 6.66
C VAL A 237 -1.25 -10.44 6.87
N LEU A 238 -0.74 -11.27 7.78
CA LEU A 238 -1.41 -12.44 8.33
C LEU A 238 -1.44 -12.34 9.86
N VAL A 239 -2.63 -12.22 10.42
CA VAL A 239 -2.85 -11.81 11.81
C VAL A 239 -3.40 -12.94 12.68
N PHE A 240 -2.88 -13.04 13.90
CA PHE A 240 -3.39 -13.93 14.94
C PHE A 240 -3.50 -13.23 16.30
N SER A 241 -4.44 -13.68 17.11
CA SER A 241 -4.45 -13.42 18.54
C SER A 241 -3.44 -14.34 19.26
N PHE A 242 -3.10 -14.03 20.52
CA PHE A 242 -2.21 -14.86 21.34
C PHE A 242 -2.91 -16.15 21.83
N GLU A 243 -3.46 -16.97 20.92
CA GLU A 243 -4.25 -18.16 21.28
C GLU A 243 -3.43 -19.22 22.02
N ASP A 244 -2.12 -19.30 21.78
CA ASP A 244 -1.21 -20.21 22.50
C ASP A 244 -0.48 -19.52 23.67
N GLY A 245 -0.88 -18.29 24.01
CA GLY A 245 -0.25 -17.48 25.05
C GLY A 245 1.01 -16.76 24.55
N PRO A 246 2.08 -16.69 25.36
CA PRO A 246 3.28 -15.93 25.03
C PRO A 246 3.98 -16.44 23.77
N ASP A 247 4.46 -15.51 22.96
CA ASP A 247 5.28 -15.79 21.77
C ASP A 247 6.55 -14.94 21.85
N ASP A 248 7.72 -15.55 21.94
CA ASP A 248 9.01 -14.86 22.08
C ASP A 248 9.83 -14.83 20.78
N ARG A 249 9.28 -15.38 19.70
CA ARG A 249 9.89 -15.36 18.38
C ARG A 249 10.06 -13.94 17.86
N HIS A 250 11.28 -13.60 17.53
CA HIS A 250 11.61 -12.38 16.80
C HIS A 250 11.22 -12.54 15.33
N ARG A 251 10.40 -11.63 14.81
CA ARG A 251 10.07 -11.53 13.39
C ARG A 251 10.86 -10.40 12.74
N PRO A 252 11.24 -10.52 11.46
CA PRO A 252 11.75 -9.41 10.69
C PRO A 252 10.81 -8.19 10.76
N GLY A 253 11.37 -7.03 11.09
CA GLY A 253 10.61 -5.78 11.28
C GLY A 253 10.21 -5.51 12.74
N ASP A 254 10.38 -6.46 13.66
CA ASP A 254 10.12 -6.24 15.08
C ASP A 254 10.98 -5.11 15.63
N ARG A 255 10.31 -4.20 16.35
CA ARG A 255 10.94 -3.13 17.11
C ARG A 255 10.89 -3.47 18.59
N ALA A 256 11.72 -2.80 19.38
CA ALA A 256 11.62 -2.90 20.83
C ALA A 256 10.23 -2.44 21.27
N TRP A 257 9.49 -3.32 21.95
CA TRP A 257 8.18 -2.99 22.49
C TRP A 257 8.31 -2.00 23.63
N GLU A 258 7.57 -0.91 23.54
CA GLU A 258 7.46 0.07 24.60
C GLU A 258 6.27 -0.27 25.48
N TYR A 259 6.43 -0.16 26.79
CA TYR A 259 5.41 -0.42 27.80
C TYR A 259 5.16 0.82 28.66
N TYR A 260 3.94 0.98 29.16
CA TYR A 260 3.58 2.12 30.00
C TYR A 260 4.12 2.02 31.43
N ASP A 261 4.16 0.80 31.96
CA ASP A 261 4.64 0.43 33.28
C ASP A 261 4.91 -1.08 33.34
N ASP A 262 5.34 -1.58 34.50
CA ASP A 262 5.66 -3.00 34.71
C ASP A 262 4.42 -3.91 34.55
N ALA A 263 3.22 -3.43 34.88
CA ALA A 263 1.99 -4.21 34.75
C ALA A 263 1.60 -4.37 33.27
N ASP A 264 1.67 -3.30 32.47
CA ASP A 264 1.48 -3.33 31.02
C ASP A 264 2.51 -4.25 30.34
N ARG A 265 3.78 -4.21 30.81
CA ARG A 265 4.82 -5.14 30.35
C ARG A 265 4.47 -6.59 30.65
N ASP A 266 4.06 -6.87 31.88
CA ASP A 266 3.75 -8.23 32.31
C ASP A 266 2.57 -8.82 31.52
N GLU A 267 1.51 -8.03 31.32
CA GLU A 267 0.37 -8.45 30.51
C GLU A 267 0.70 -8.61 29.01
N GLY A 268 1.50 -7.71 28.43
CA GLY A 268 1.87 -7.74 27.02
C GLY A 268 2.92 -8.80 26.68
N ALA A 269 3.83 -9.09 27.60
CA ALA A 269 4.85 -10.12 27.44
C ALA A 269 4.30 -11.52 27.73
N ARG A 270 3.34 -11.64 28.65
CA ARG A 270 2.77 -12.92 29.09
C ARG A 270 1.24 -12.97 28.93
N PRO A 271 0.72 -12.86 27.69
CA PRO A 271 -0.71 -12.94 27.45
C PRO A 271 -1.24 -14.34 27.84
N ALA A 272 -2.44 -14.39 28.40
CA ALA A 272 -3.13 -15.64 28.66
C ALA A 272 -3.46 -16.36 27.34
N ALA A 273 -3.32 -17.68 27.32
CA ALA A 273 -3.71 -18.52 26.18
C ALA A 273 -5.24 -18.64 26.05
N ALA A 274 -5.73 -19.02 24.87
CA ALA A 274 -7.14 -19.30 24.65
C ALA A 274 -7.66 -20.37 25.63
N GLY A 275 -8.85 -20.14 26.17
CA GLY A 275 -9.44 -21.00 27.21
C GLY A 275 -8.93 -20.75 28.63
N GLN A 276 -7.92 -19.91 28.82
CA GLN A 276 -7.49 -19.46 30.15
C GLN A 276 -8.18 -18.15 30.57
N PRO A 277 -8.40 -17.92 31.88
CA PRO A 277 -8.88 -16.64 32.37
C PRO A 277 -7.98 -15.49 31.92
N GLY A 278 -8.58 -14.42 31.40
CA GLY A 278 -7.87 -13.25 30.93
C GLY A 278 -7.40 -13.29 29.47
N TYR A 279 -7.76 -14.33 28.71
CA TYR A 279 -7.56 -14.34 27.26
C TYR A 279 -8.26 -13.13 26.60
N ARG A 280 -7.56 -12.48 25.67
CA ARG A 280 -8.04 -11.34 24.89
C ARG A 280 -7.67 -11.51 23.42
N THR A 281 -8.62 -11.23 22.54
CA THR A 281 -8.34 -11.17 21.10
C THR A 281 -7.46 -9.97 20.75
N ILE A 282 -6.89 -9.94 19.54
CA ILE A 282 -6.13 -8.79 19.07
C ILE A 282 -6.97 -7.50 19.11
N TYR A 283 -8.25 -7.58 18.72
CA TYR A 283 -9.17 -6.44 18.80
C TYR A 283 -9.33 -5.96 20.25
N GLU A 284 -9.55 -6.86 21.20
CA GLU A 284 -9.66 -6.50 22.62
C GLU A 284 -8.35 -5.90 23.16
N ASN A 285 -7.18 -6.43 22.78
CA ASN A 285 -5.89 -5.87 23.16
C ASN A 285 -5.68 -4.45 22.58
N CYS A 286 -6.13 -4.21 21.35
CA CYS A 286 -6.11 -2.89 20.72
C CYS A 286 -7.05 -1.89 21.45
N LEU A 287 -8.26 -2.32 21.81
CA LEU A 287 -9.19 -1.48 22.60
C LEU A 287 -8.63 -1.15 23.99
N ARG A 288 -8.01 -2.13 24.65
CA ARG A 288 -7.31 -1.94 25.92
C ARG A 288 -6.19 -0.91 25.77
N ASP A 289 -5.34 -1.05 24.76
CA ASP A 289 -4.22 -0.13 24.54
C ASP A 289 -4.69 1.30 24.24
N LEU A 290 -5.78 1.45 23.46
CA LEU A 290 -6.45 2.73 23.26
C LEU A 290 -6.96 3.30 24.60
N ASN A 291 -7.72 2.52 25.38
CA ASN A 291 -8.24 2.98 26.68
C ASN A 291 -7.11 3.43 27.63
N THR A 292 -6.05 2.62 27.76
CA THR A 292 -4.87 2.98 28.57
C THR A 292 -4.21 4.25 28.06
N THR A 293 -4.08 4.41 26.75
CA THR A 293 -3.52 5.62 26.13
C THR A 293 -4.35 6.86 26.49
N LEU A 294 -5.68 6.76 26.40
CA LEU A 294 -6.60 7.85 26.74
C LEU A 294 -6.57 8.20 28.24
N ALA A 295 -6.58 7.18 29.11
CA ALA A 295 -6.55 7.36 30.56
C ALA A 295 -5.28 8.08 31.04
N ARG A 296 -4.16 7.94 30.33
CA ARG A 296 -2.90 8.63 30.64
C ARG A 296 -2.88 10.10 30.22
N GLY A 297 -3.77 10.53 29.32
CA GLY A 297 -3.80 11.90 28.82
C GLY A 297 -2.53 12.32 28.06
N GLU A 298 -1.77 11.36 27.52
CA GLU A 298 -0.58 11.65 26.72
C GLU A 298 -0.97 12.38 25.42
N ARG A 299 -0.13 13.29 24.93
CA ARG A 299 -0.25 13.79 23.55
C ARG A 299 0.30 12.71 22.62
N TRP A 300 -0.56 12.04 21.87
CA TRP A 300 -0.20 10.86 21.08
C TRP A 300 -0.75 10.91 19.66
N GLY A 301 0.09 10.52 18.70
CA GLY A 301 -0.26 10.42 17.28
C GLY A 301 -0.55 8.98 16.87
N PHE A 302 0.43 8.10 17.02
CA PHE A 302 0.33 6.70 16.61
C PHE A 302 0.66 5.70 17.72
N ARG A 303 0.02 4.53 17.64
CA ARG A 303 0.50 3.28 18.25
C ARG A 303 0.69 2.23 17.16
N TRP A 304 1.89 1.72 17.05
CA TRP A 304 2.33 0.79 16.01
C TRP A 304 2.36 -0.62 16.56
N TYR A 305 1.60 -1.54 15.97
CA TYR A 305 1.59 -2.95 16.35
C TYR A 305 2.34 -3.74 15.29
N GLN A 306 3.52 -4.26 15.65
CA GLN A 306 4.48 -4.85 14.72
C GLN A 306 4.85 -3.88 13.58
N TYR A 307 5.62 -2.84 13.91
CA TYR A 307 5.92 -1.74 12.99
C TYR A 307 4.62 -1.07 12.48
N ASP A 308 4.56 -0.57 11.25
CA ASP A 308 3.39 0.10 10.68
C ASP A 308 2.29 -0.85 10.15
N HIS A 309 2.45 -2.17 10.31
CA HIS A 309 1.56 -3.18 9.74
C HIS A 309 0.11 -3.09 10.25
N LEU A 310 -0.07 -2.73 11.52
CA LEU A 310 -1.34 -2.29 12.10
C LEU A 310 -1.05 -1.05 12.95
N THR A 311 -1.78 0.03 12.70
CA THR A 311 -1.54 1.31 13.36
C THR A 311 -2.83 1.87 13.92
N LEU A 312 -2.83 2.23 15.20
CA LEU A 312 -3.86 3.06 15.82
C LEU A 312 -3.52 4.53 15.60
N VAL A 313 -4.49 5.30 15.12
CA VAL A 313 -4.35 6.71 14.77
C VAL A 313 -5.24 7.58 15.64
N ASN A 314 -4.66 8.65 16.17
CA ASN A 314 -5.40 9.78 16.74
C ASN A 314 -5.73 10.80 15.64
N ARG A 315 -7.02 10.96 15.34
CA ARG A 315 -7.48 11.90 14.30
C ARG A 315 -7.03 13.33 14.57
N ASP A 316 -7.12 13.77 15.83
CA ASP A 316 -6.78 15.15 16.21
C ASP A 316 -5.27 15.44 16.02
N ALA A 317 -4.42 14.40 16.15
CA ALA A 317 -3.00 14.52 15.83
C ALA A 317 -2.76 14.72 14.34
N MET A 318 -3.56 14.06 13.49
CA MET A 318 -3.47 14.23 12.03
C MET A 318 -3.91 15.64 11.64
N ASP A 319 -4.98 16.14 12.24
CA ASP A 319 -5.48 17.50 11.99
C ASP A 319 -4.45 18.57 12.40
N ALA A 320 -3.78 18.37 13.54
CA ALA A 320 -2.79 19.33 14.07
C ALA A 320 -1.62 19.58 13.11
N ILE A 321 -1.22 18.58 12.33
CA ILE A 321 -0.10 18.69 11.39
C ILE A 321 -0.52 18.77 9.93
N GLY A 322 -1.83 18.76 9.63
CA GLY A 322 -2.38 18.90 8.28
C GLY A 322 -2.45 17.60 7.46
N GLY A 323 -2.55 16.44 8.11
CA GLY A 323 -2.67 15.14 7.46
C GLY A 323 -1.42 14.73 6.66
N TRP A 324 -1.56 13.74 5.78
CA TRP A 324 -0.46 13.25 4.95
C TRP A 324 -0.20 14.23 3.79
N ASP A 325 1.07 14.49 3.47
CA ASP A 325 1.41 15.37 2.35
C ASP A 325 1.11 14.65 1.03
N SER A 326 0.06 15.09 0.34
CA SER A 326 -0.40 14.47 -0.90
C SER A 326 0.57 14.67 -2.07
N LEU A 327 1.55 15.59 -1.95
CA LEU A 327 2.61 15.76 -2.94
C LEU A 327 3.72 14.72 -2.79
N ILE A 328 3.79 14.00 -1.66
CA ILE A 328 4.74 12.90 -1.47
C ILE A 328 3.93 11.58 -1.61
N PRO A 329 3.84 11.00 -2.83
CA PRO A 329 2.83 9.98 -3.13
C PRO A 329 3.05 8.63 -2.45
N TYR A 330 4.30 8.19 -2.31
CA TYR A 330 4.66 6.86 -1.79
C TYR A 330 5.82 7.00 -0.80
N TYR A 331 6.98 6.41 -1.08
CA TYR A 331 8.09 6.41 -0.12
C TYR A 331 8.55 7.83 0.23
N ALA A 332 9.07 7.95 1.46
CA ALA A 332 9.37 9.18 2.21
C ALA A 332 8.14 9.89 2.81
N THR A 333 6.91 9.52 2.47
CA THR A 333 5.72 10.13 3.07
C THR A 333 5.54 9.76 4.55
N ASP A 334 5.86 8.52 4.94
CA ASP A 334 5.87 8.11 6.37
C ASP A 334 6.92 8.90 7.15
N CYS A 335 8.08 9.14 6.55
CA CYS A 335 9.15 9.92 7.16
C CYS A 335 8.76 11.38 7.34
N ASP A 336 8.05 11.97 6.37
CA ASP A 336 7.48 13.32 6.47
C ASP A 336 6.45 13.40 7.59
N MET A 337 5.54 12.44 7.62
CA MET A 337 4.43 12.40 8.56
C MET A 337 4.92 12.21 10.00
N ASN A 338 5.74 11.19 10.23
CA ASN A 338 6.30 10.89 11.55
C ASN A 338 7.15 12.05 12.06
N ALA A 339 7.95 12.67 11.19
CA ALA A 339 8.74 13.84 11.56
C ALA A 339 7.86 15.01 12.01
N ARG A 340 6.79 15.33 11.27
CA ARG A 340 5.87 16.41 11.66
C ARG A 340 5.17 16.11 12.98
N LEU A 341 4.75 14.87 13.22
CA LEU A 341 4.22 14.46 14.53
C LEU A 341 5.24 14.70 15.65
N THR A 342 6.48 14.24 15.48
CA THR A 342 7.54 14.44 16.46
C THR A 342 7.86 15.93 16.69
N MET A 343 7.95 16.73 15.63
CA MET A 343 8.21 18.17 15.71
C MET A 343 7.12 18.92 16.48
N ASP A 344 5.87 18.50 16.34
CA ASP A 344 4.74 19.04 17.10
C ASP A 344 4.55 18.33 18.45
N GLY A 345 5.41 17.39 18.84
CA GLY A 345 5.38 16.77 20.17
C GLY A 345 4.28 15.71 20.36
N TRP A 346 3.82 15.06 19.27
CA TRP A 346 2.94 13.90 19.34
C TRP A 346 3.76 12.62 19.51
N SER A 347 3.51 11.89 20.59
CA SER A 347 4.20 10.61 20.82
C SER A 347 3.73 9.53 19.84
N MET A 348 4.68 8.74 19.37
CA MET A 348 4.45 7.49 18.65
C MET A 348 5.15 6.37 19.44
N LYS A 349 4.50 5.21 19.58
CA LYS A 349 5.04 4.09 20.36
C LYS A 349 4.88 2.77 19.64
N HIS A 350 5.89 1.90 19.74
CA HIS A 350 5.77 0.51 19.32
C HIS A 350 5.12 -0.33 20.42
N ARG A 351 3.94 -0.88 20.14
CA ARG A 351 3.06 -1.57 21.07
C ARG A 351 2.83 -3.00 20.60
N ARG A 352 2.29 -3.83 21.50
CA ARG A 352 2.04 -5.25 21.23
C ARG A 352 0.59 -5.61 21.51
N ALA A 353 -0.10 -6.15 20.49
CA ALA A 353 -1.52 -6.53 20.59
C ALA A 353 -1.84 -7.94 20.07
N GLY A 354 -0.98 -8.52 19.24
CA GLY A 354 -1.16 -9.84 18.65
C GLY A 354 0.08 -10.27 17.87
N LEU A 355 -0.07 -11.30 17.03
CA LEU A 355 0.94 -11.74 16.07
C LEU A 355 0.56 -11.17 14.70
N ILE A 356 1.38 -10.28 14.15
CA ILE A 356 1.12 -9.65 12.85
C ILE A 356 2.31 -9.96 11.96
N ASN A 357 2.09 -10.85 10.99
CA ASN A 357 3.12 -11.32 10.08
C ASN A 357 3.07 -10.50 8.79
N ASP A 358 4.18 -9.86 8.41
CA ASP A 358 4.32 -9.18 7.11
C ASP A 358 4.71 -10.20 6.05
N VAL A 359 3.81 -10.46 5.09
CA VAL A 359 3.94 -11.60 4.17
C VAL A 359 3.94 -11.16 2.70
N SER A 360 4.58 -11.93 1.84
CA SER A 360 4.55 -11.76 0.38
C SER A 360 3.87 -12.95 -0.32
N THR A 361 3.34 -13.88 0.47
CA THR A 361 2.68 -15.11 0.05
C THR A 361 1.26 -15.12 0.60
N HIS A 362 0.45 -16.04 0.11
CA HIS A 362 -0.86 -16.32 0.70
C HIS A 362 -1.00 -17.80 1.03
N LEU A 363 -1.83 -18.12 2.01
CA LEU A 363 -2.25 -19.47 2.33
C LEU A 363 -2.97 -20.07 1.11
N GLU A 364 -2.74 -21.36 0.89
CA GLU A 364 -3.33 -22.10 -0.22
C GLU A 364 -4.85 -22.25 -0.07
N ASP A 365 -5.31 -22.44 1.18
CA ASP A 365 -6.72 -22.51 1.54
C ASP A 365 -6.97 -21.73 2.84
N LEU A 366 -7.79 -20.67 2.79
CA LEU A 366 -8.15 -19.84 3.94
C LEU A 366 -9.05 -20.55 4.95
N ALA A 367 -9.61 -21.71 4.62
CA ALA A 367 -10.36 -22.54 5.56
C ALA A 367 -9.51 -22.98 6.77
N VAL A 368 -8.17 -22.98 6.64
CA VAL A 368 -7.24 -23.26 7.76
C VAL A 368 -7.38 -22.26 8.90
N LEU A 369 -7.71 -20.99 8.58
CA LEU A 369 -7.88 -19.93 9.57
C LEU A 369 -9.15 -20.15 10.40
N TYR A 370 -10.16 -20.80 9.82
CA TYR A 370 -11.40 -21.19 10.49
C TYR A 370 -11.33 -22.56 11.20
N ARG A 371 -10.18 -23.24 11.16
CA ARG A 371 -10.00 -24.59 11.75
C ARG A 371 -10.93 -25.63 11.13
N VAL A 372 -11.22 -25.52 9.82
CA VAL A 372 -12.05 -26.50 9.11
C VAL A 372 -11.35 -27.87 9.11
N PRO A 373 -12.02 -28.96 9.57
CA PRO A 373 -11.39 -30.28 9.64
C PRO A 373 -10.83 -30.75 8.29
N GLY A 374 -9.63 -31.31 8.31
CA GLY A 374 -8.96 -31.86 7.12
C GLY A 374 -8.20 -30.83 6.27
N THR A 375 -8.22 -29.55 6.63
CA THR A 375 -7.42 -28.52 5.97
C THR A 375 -6.02 -28.44 6.57
N GLU A 376 -5.00 -28.30 5.73
CA GLU A 376 -3.60 -28.24 6.16
C GLU A 376 -3.00 -26.85 5.85
N PRO A 377 -2.30 -26.22 6.80
CA PRO A 377 -1.67 -24.93 6.56
C PRO A 377 -0.50 -25.10 5.59
N ARG A 378 -0.64 -24.47 4.42
CA ARG A 378 0.39 -24.38 3.37
C ARG A 378 0.28 -22.99 2.73
N PHE A 379 1.40 -22.47 2.20
CA PHE A 379 1.42 -21.20 1.49
C PHE A 379 1.87 -21.35 0.04
N VAL A 380 1.45 -20.41 -0.78
CA VAL A 380 1.77 -20.27 -2.21
C VAL A 380 2.46 -18.93 -2.41
N ASP A 381 3.57 -18.94 -3.16
CA ASP A 381 4.14 -17.71 -3.72
C ASP A 381 3.34 -17.33 -4.96
N PRO A 382 2.67 -16.16 -4.97
CA PRO A 382 1.95 -15.71 -6.15
C PRO A 382 2.90 -15.29 -7.29
N ASN A 383 4.17 -14.98 -7.00
CA ASN A 383 5.20 -14.59 -7.98
C ASN A 383 6.47 -15.46 -7.86
N PRO A 384 6.38 -16.79 -8.06
CA PRO A 384 7.54 -17.66 -7.88
C PRO A 384 8.63 -17.34 -8.91
N PRO A 385 9.92 -17.50 -8.55
CA PRO A 385 11.01 -17.31 -9.51
C PRO A 385 10.85 -18.27 -10.69
N ALA A 386 11.32 -17.85 -11.86
CA ALA A 386 11.35 -18.72 -13.03
C ALA A 386 12.10 -20.02 -12.69
N PRO A 387 11.59 -21.20 -13.07
CA PRO A 387 12.32 -22.43 -12.87
C PRO A 387 13.66 -22.34 -13.58
N ASP A 388 14.75 -22.52 -12.83
CA ASP A 388 16.09 -22.53 -13.42
C ASP A 388 16.12 -23.51 -14.60
N LYS A 389 16.79 -23.14 -15.70
CA LYS A 389 17.27 -24.13 -16.67
C LYS A 389 18.43 -24.90 -16.02
N ARG A 390 18.16 -25.74 -15.01
CA ARG A 390 19.21 -26.56 -14.41
C ARG A 390 19.65 -27.62 -15.40
N SER A 391 20.93 -27.56 -15.76
CA SER A 391 21.70 -28.70 -16.24
C SER A 391 21.56 -29.86 -15.25
N ASP A 392 21.39 -31.07 -15.77
CA ASP A 392 21.14 -32.34 -15.06
C ASP A 392 22.23 -32.81 -14.07
N ASN A 393 23.07 -31.94 -13.51
CA ASN A 393 24.28 -32.33 -12.78
C ASN A 393 24.48 -31.68 -11.40
N GLU A 394 23.44 -31.15 -10.78
CA GLU A 394 23.45 -30.94 -9.33
C GLU A 394 22.35 -31.79 -8.72
N GLY A 395 22.77 -32.80 -7.96
CA GLY A 395 21.89 -33.75 -7.30
C GLY A 395 20.81 -33.03 -6.51
N ARG A 396 19.62 -33.63 -6.50
CA ARG A 396 18.43 -33.27 -5.73
C ARG A 396 18.72 -32.58 -4.39
N ASP A 397 18.99 -31.29 -4.43
CA ASP A 397 18.56 -30.38 -3.40
C ASP A 397 17.10 -30.07 -3.75
N GLU A 398 16.23 -31.03 -3.39
CA GLU A 398 14.88 -30.67 -3.02
C GLU A 398 15.01 -29.48 -2.09
N VAL A 399 14.54 -28.30 -2.53
CA VAL A 399 14.06 -27.29 -1.59
C VAL A 399 13.20 -28.08 -0.63
N LYS A 400 13.68 -28.30 0.60
CA LYS A 400 13.00 -29.12 1.60
C LYS A 400 11.62 -28.51 1.80
N ARG A 401 10.64 -29.01 1.05
CA ARG A 401 9.24 -28.94 1.42
C ARG A 401 9.20 -29.57 2.80
N PRO A 402 8.73 -28.89 3.85
CA PRO A 402 8.52 -29.54 5.11
C PRO A 402 7.34 -30.51 4.94
N THR A 403 7.59 -31.68 4.37
CA THR A 403 6.69 -32.83 4.44
C THR A 403 6.96 -33.53 5.76
N ASN A 404 6.40 -33.00 6.84
CA ASN A 404 6.12 -33.81 8.02
C ASN A 404 4.65 -34.18 8.01
N ALA A 405 4.36 -35.31 7.37
CA ALA A 405 3.14 -36.06 7.59
C ALA A 405 3.20 -36.70 8.98
N THR A 406 2.51 -36.10 9.95
CA THR A 406 2.16 -36.77 11.21
C THR A 406 0.91 -36.11 11.76
N ALA A 407 -0.17 -36.91 11.87
CA ALA A 407 -1.43 -36.70 12.60
C ALA A 407 -2.08 -35.31 12.53
N THR A 408 -3.35 -35.24 12.09
CA THR A 408 -4.19 -34.03 12.22
C THR A 408 -4.06 -33.47 13.64
N PRO A 409 -3.37 -32.33 13.84
CA PRO A 409 -3.11 -31.85 15.18
C PRO A 409 -4.44 -31.46 15.84
N ALA A 410 -4.65 -31.85 17.09
CA ALA A 410 -5.88 -31.51 17.81
C ALA A 410 -5.74 -30.13 18.47
N GLY A 411 -6.71 -29.24 18.24
CA GLY A 411 -6.82 -27.96 18.95
C GLY A 411 -5.56 -27.08 18.90
N ALA A 412 -4.87 -26.95 20.04
CA ALA A 412 -3.69 -26.07 20.19
C ALA A 412 -2.54 -26.42 19.23
N ASP A 413 -2.30 -27.72 18.97
CA ASP A 413 -1.24 -28.13 18.04
C ASP A 413 -1.55 -27.70 16.61
N TYR A 414 -2.83 -27.60 16.25
CA TYR A 414 -3.23 -27.11 14.93
C TYR A 414 -2.97 -25.61 14.82
N PHE A 415 -3.34 -24.84 15.85
CA PHE A 415 -3.08 -23.42 15.87
C PHE A 415 -1.58 -23.12 15.76
N ARG A 416 -0.74 -23.84 16.50
CA ARG A 416 0.72 -23.73 16.39
C ARG A 416 1.20 -23.96 14.95
N ALA A 417 0.73 -25.01 14.29
CA ALA A 417 1.10 -25.27 12.89
C ALA A 417 0.70 -24.12 11.94
N VAL A 418 -0.47 -23.49 12.15
CA VAL A 418 -0.88 -22.32 11.36
C VAL A 418 0.02 -21.11 11.64
N VAL A 419 0.37 -20.86 12.91
CA VAL A 419 1.27 -19.78 13.29
C VAL A 419 2.68 -20.00 12.75
N ASP A 420 3.18 -21.24 12.78
CA ASP A 420 4.48 -21.61 12.24
C ASP A 420 4.55 -21.35 10.73
N VAL A 421 3.50 -21.71 9.99
CA VAL A 421 3.38 -21.34 8.58
C VAL A 421 3.38 -19.82 8.38
N GLY A 422 2.68 -19.06 9.23
CA GLY A 422 2.73 -17.59 9.15
C GLY A 422 4.11 -17.00 9.44
N PHE A 423 4.86 -17.61 10.36
CA PHE A 423 6.26 -17.25 10.63
C PHE A 423 7.16 -17.58 9.44
N ASP A 424 6.99 -18.75 8.81
CA ASP A 424 7.70 -19.14 7.60
C ASP A 424 7.40 -18.20 6.43
N MET A 425 6.15 -17.78 6.26
CA MET A 425 5.74 -16.78 5.26
C MET A 425 6.43 -15.43 5.50
N THR A 426 6.62 -15.04 6.77
CA THR A 426 7.38 -13.82 7.12
C THR A 426 8.84 -14.00 6.72
N ASN A 427 9.49 -15.08 7.16
CA ASN A 427 10.89 -15.35 6.81
C ASN A 427 11.08 -15.42 5.29
N TYR A 428 10.10 -15.99 4.58
CA TYR A 428 10.08 -16.02 3.12
C TYR A 428 10.10 -14.62 2.53
N LYS A 429 9.26 -13.69 3.02
CA LYS A 429 9.24 -12.29 2.53
C LYS A 429 10.61 -11.61 2.64
N TYR A 430 11.38 -11.93 3.68
CA TYR A 430 12.68 -11.33 3.99
C TYR A 430 13.89 -12.22 3.65
N ARG A 431 13.70 -13.29 2.88
CA ARG A 431 14.75 -14.30 2.60
C ARG A 431 15.92 -13.78 1.75
N ASP A 432 15.64 -12.80 0.88
CA ASP A 432 16.60 -12.18 -0.03
C ASP A 432 16.66 -10.68 0.25
N SER A 433 17.71 -10.00 -0.26
CA SER A 433 17.79 -8.52 -0.23
C SER A 433 16.49 -7.87 -0.72
N ASP A 434 16.25 -6.59 -0.36
CA ASP A 434 15.01 -5.80 -0.57
C ASP A 434 14.23 -6.04 -1.89
N HIS A 435 14.90 -6.44 -2.97
CA HIS A 435 14.33 -6.74 -4.28
C HIS A 435 13.14 -7.71 -4.30
N ASN A 436 13.06 -8.67 -3.36
CA ASN A 436 11.98 -9.67 -3.35
C ASN A 436 10.87 -9.40 -2.33
N ARG A 437 11.03 -8.43 -1.43
CA ARG A 437 10.07 -8.16 -0.33
C ARG A 437 8.66 -7.87 -0.84
N ASN A 438 8.57 -7.11 -1.94
CA ASN A 438 7.30 -6.69 -2.54
C ASN A 438 7.07 -7.35 -3.91
N SER A 439 7.70 -8.50 -4.21
CA SER A 439 7.56 -9.20 -5.50
C SER A 439 6.10 -9.56 -5.83
N TRP A 440 5.30 -9.82 -4.79
CA TRP A 440 3.87 -10.10 -4.86
C TRP A 440 3.08 -8.98 -5.56
N GLN A 441 3.56 -7.75 -5.54
CA GLN A 441 2.88 -6.64 -6.21
C GLN A 441 2.82 -6.79 -7.74
N LYS A 442 3.59 -7.72 -8.32
CA LYS A 442 3.67 -7.95 -9.76
C LYS A 442 2.98 -9.25 -10.22
N SER A 443 2.51 -10.13 -9.34
CA SER A 443 2.14 -11.53 -9.73
C SER A 443 0.92 -11.73 -10.61
N GLN A 444 -0.03 -10.80 -10.63
CA GLN A 444 -1.25 -10.94 -11.42
C GLN A 444 -1.01 -10.25 -12.75
N HIS A 445 -1.07 -11.02 -13.85
CA HIS A 445 -0.72 -10.54 -15.19
C HIS A 445 -1.83 -10.69 -16.24
N GLY A 446 -3.01 -11.18 -15.86
CA GLY A 446 -4.11 -11.40 -16.79
C GLY A 446 -4.99 -10.17 -17.00
N GLY A 447 -6.18 -10.40 -17.54
CA GLY A 447 -7.18 -9.35 -17.79
C GLY A 447 -6.99 -8.57 -19.09
N ALA A 448 -6.08 -9.00 -19.98
CA ALA A 448 -5.94 -8.39 -21.30
C ALA A 448 -7.28 -8.45 -22.07
N GLY A 449 -7.74 -7.28 -22.51
CA GLY A 449 -9.05 -7.12 -23.17
C GLY A 449 -10.22 -6.80 -22.23
N GLU A 450 -10.01 -6.83 -20.91
CA GLU A 450 -11.01 -6.39 -19.93
C GLU A 450 -11.04 -4.84 -19.80
N PRO A 451 -12.15 -4.26 -19.31
CA PRO A 451 -12.20 -2.84 -18.99
C PRO A 451 -11.10 -2.43 -18.01
N TYR A 452 -10.51 -1.24 -18.20
CA TYR A 452 -9.44 -0.72 -17.35
C TYR A 452 -8.19 -1.62 -17.28
N TYR A 453 -7.99 -2.52 -18.24
CA TYR A 453 -6.74 -3.26 -18.37
C TYR A 453 -5.54 -2.30 -18.40
N TYR A 454 -4.53 -2.62 -17.61
CA TYR A 454 -3.25 -1.91 -17.56
C TYR A 454 -2.13 -2.95 -17.63
N ASP A 455 -1.08 -2.64 -18.40
CA ASP A 455 0.10 -3.51 -18.46
C ASP A 455 0.77 -3.61 -17.07
N PRO A 456 0.85 -4.81 -16.45
CA PRO A 456 1.35 -4.96 -15.08
C PRO A 456 2.80 -4.49 -14.90
N GLU A 457 3.66 -4.70 -15.91
CA GLU A 457 5.05 -4.27 -15.87
C GLU A 457 5.15 -2.74 -15.98
N GLY A 458 4.44 -2.15 -16.94
CA GLY A 458 4.34 -0.70 -17.10
C GLY A 458 3.74 0.00 -15.88
N PHE A 459 2.77 -0.64 -15.21
CA PHE A 459 2.24 -0.15 -13.94
C PHE A 459 3.32 -0.12 -12.86
N ALA A 460 4.08 -1.19 -12.72
CA ALA A 460 5.15 -1.28 -11.73
C ALA A 460 6.28 -0.27 -12.01
N GLU A 461 6.64 -0.06 -13.28
CA GLU A 461 7.60 0.99 -13.68
C GLU A 461 7.09 2.39 -13.31
N ALA A 462 5.83 2.70 -13.61
CA ALA A 462 5.22 3.98 -13.25
C ALA A 462 5.18 4.20 -11.73
N PHE A 463 4.93 3.14 -10.96
CA PHE A 463 4.98 3.17 -9.50
C PHE A 463 6.38 3.56 -8.99
N GLU A 464 7.45 2.94 -9.52
CA GLU A 464 8.82 3.27 -9.13
C GLU A 464 9.22 4.71 -9.49
N VAL A 465 8.73 5.23 -10.62
CA VAL A 465 8.90 6.66 -10.98
C VAL A 465 8.25 7.56 -9.92
N LEU A 466 7.04 7.24 -9.47
CA LEU A 466 6.34 8.01 -8.44
C LEU A 466 7.02 7.88 -7.06
N VAL A 467 7.59 6.72 -6.75
CA VAL A 467 8.45 6.53 -5.55
C VAL A 467 9.66 7.45 -5.61
N GLY A 468 10.37 7.50 -6.74
CA GLY A 468 11.49 8.40 -6.96
C GLY A 468 11.09 9.88 -6.85
N ALA A 469 9.96 10.25 -7.44
CA ALA A 469 9.41 11.61 -7.36
C ALA A 469 9.07 11.99 -5.90
N GLY A 470 8.45 11.08 -5.12
CA GLY A 470 8.14 11.32 -3.71
C GLY A 470 9.38 11.57 -2.87
N ARG A 471 10.42 10.73 -3.01
CA ARG A 471 11.72 10.95 -2.37
C ARG A 471 12.30 12.32 -2.75
N LYS A 472 12.18 12.72 -4.03
CA LYS A 472 12.70 14.01 -4.47
C LYS A 472 11.93 15.19 -3.89
N ILE A 473 10.60 15.10 -3.83
CA ILE A 473 9.74 16.13 -3.23
C ILE A 473 10.06 16.28 -1.75
N PHE A 474 10.24 15.17 -1.03
CA PHE A 474 10.68 15.17 0.36
C PHE A 474 12.01 15.93 0.54
N GLU A 475 13.01 15.63 -0.29
CA GLU A 475 14.30 16.34 -0.25
C GLU A 475 14.18 17.83 -0.50
N LEU A 476 13.33 18.25 -1.44
CA LEU A 476 13.09 19.67 -1.73
C LEU A 476 12.34 20.36 -0.59
N LYS A 477 11.40 19.65 0.03
CA LYS A 477 10.62 20.14 1.17
C LYS A 477 11.49 20.36 2.41
N TRP A 478 12.41 19.45 2.70
CA TRP A 478 13.20 19.46 3.94
C TRP A 478 14.67 19.81 3.77
N GLY A 479 15.11 20.07 2.53
CA GLY A 479 16.52 20.33 2.21
C GLY A 479 17.43 19.11 2.35
N ARG A 480 16.88 17.91 2.59
CA ARG A 480 17.63 16.65 2.78
C ARG A 480 16.73 15.43 2.67
N GLY A 481 17.34 14.27 2.41
CA GLY A 481 16.69 12.96 2.57
C GLY A 481 16.83 12.41 4.00
N GLY A 482 16.27 11.21 4.20
CA GLY A 482 16.32 10.49 5.48
C GLY A 482 15.16 10.82 6.41
N CYS A 483 14.87 9.93 7.36
CA CYS A 483 13.71 10.02 8.25
C CYS A 483 14.04 10.65 9.62
N ASP A 484 15.28 11.05 9.83
CA ASP A 484 15.84 11.60 11.07
C ASP A 484 15.75 13.14 11.14
N ILE A 485 14.87 13.75 10.35
CA ILE A 485 14.82 15.21 10.16
C ILE A 485 14.37 15.99 11.41
N ALA A 486 13.52 15.41 12.26
CA ALA A 486 13.06 16.04 13.50
C ALA A 486 14.14 16.02 14.59
N GLU A 487 14.66 14.83 14.91
CA GLU A 487 15.56 14.63 16.04
C GLU A 487 17.03 14.93 15.72
N GLY A 488 17.48 14.64 14.50
CA GLY A 488 18.88 14.76 14.11
C GLY A 488 19.32 16.17 13.70
N TYR A 489 18.38 17.05 13.34
CA TYR A 489 18.69 18.32 12.66
C TYR A 489 17.92 19.53 13.20
N GLY A 490 17.01 19.34 14.16
CA GLY A 490 16.29 20.43 14.81
C GLY A 490 15.38 21.24 13.89
N LEU A 491 14.96 20.65 12.76
CA LEU A 491 13.96 21.25 11.88
C LEU A 491 12.61 21.31 12.59
N LYS A 492 11.83 22.33 12.25
CA LYS A 492 10.47 22.54 12.74
C LYS A 492 9.47 22.41 11.61
N ILE A 493 8.18 22.29 11.96
CA ILE A 493 7.10 22.23 10.98
C ILE A 493 7.13 23.43 10.03
N GLU A 494 7.49 24.62 10.51
CA GLU A 494 7.49 25.85 9.71
C GLU A 494 8.63 25.91 8.68
N ASP A 495 9.61 25.00 8.77
CA ASP A 495 10.76 24.95 7.86
C ASP A 495 10.43 24.25 6.52
N GLN A 496 9.27 23.60 6.43
CA GLN A 496 8.77 22.97 5.20
C GLN A 496 8.85 23.94 4.01
N TRP A 497 9.57 23.54 2.97
CA TRP A 497 9.81 24.31 1.74
C TRP A 497 10.62 25.61 1.92
N ARG A 498 11.24 25.83 3.08
CA ARG A 498 12.01 27.05 3.39
C ARG A 498 13.49 26.81 3.61
N VAL A 499 13.93 25.56 3.60
CA VAL A 499 15.32 25.17 3.83
C VAL A 499 15.98 24.63 2.55
N MET A 500 17.30 24.74 2.49
CA MET A 500 18.10 24.20 1.39
C MET A 500 19.13 23.21 1.94
N PRO A 501 19.61 22.26 1.11
CA PRO A 501 20.74 21.42 1.49
C PRO A 501 21.94 22.26 1.91
N ALA A 502 22.63 21.81 2.95
CA ALA A 502 23.88 22.45 3.35
C ALA A 502 24.87 22.44 2.17
N LYS A 503 25.47 23.58 1.86
CA LYS A 503 26.52 23.65 0.84
C LYS A 503 27.63 22.70 1.23
N LYS A 504 27.96 21.74 0.35
CA LYS A 504 29.21 20.97 0.52
C LYS A 504 30.35 22.00 0.54
N LYS A 505 31.13 22.02 1.63
CA LYS A 505 32.40 22.75 1.61
C LYS A 505 33.27 22.01 0.60
N ASP A 506 33.54 22.65 -0.52
CA ASP A 506 34.56 22.17 -1.46
C ASP A 506 35.86 22.07 -0.68
N GLY A 507 36.38 20.85 -0.57
CA GLY A 507 37.65 20.54 0.11
C GLY A 507 38.84 20.78 -0.80
#